data_AF-A0AAD8HMZ2-F1
#
_entry.id   AF-A0AAD8HMZ2-F1
#
_cell.length_a   1.000
_cell.length_b   1.000
_cell.length_c   1.000
_cell.angle_alpha   90.00
_cell.angle_beta   90.00
_cell.angle_gamma   90.00
#
_symmetry.space_group_name_H-M   'P 1'
#
loop_
_entity.id
_entity.type
_entity.pdbx_description
1 polymer ?
#
loop_
_entity_poly.entity_id
_entity_poly.type
_entity_poly.pdbx_seq_one_letter_code
_entity_poly.pdbx_strand_id
1 'polypeptide(L)'
;MDKFNCTKHFSKKYCAEIYFDQSGFPIYKRRNTGITEKKGKQIGRLLYTHHSAGELWYLRLLLSNVRGPTSFDSLKTINGVQYRSFKDACKSYGLLDDDNEWHSVIEDCARSGFPSQIRHLFVHIIVKCQVSDLKFLWKKHWKHMIDDVLLQRRNTSGEQHTIFSDHQLQYFALAEIDKILKSIGRSLYQFKQLPQPPPSYLQTGLNNLVVDETSYNLEKMEVEFQKVFPLCMKNNYKCTMMSYNQSLGLIVLPVASSGIAATLMPGGRTAHSRFKIPIVLDDCSSCSIRHDSDIVELIKRTSLIIWDEAPMQHRGDVVSACITNSPLWLNSQILVLFRNMRLNQGQNDEEVESLKFFAEWVLQIGNGQVVPPHDEYVLYEEDDIVIPLEFCDPEIKNSVEKYDPMDLSRFVIKLQIPQILK
;
A
#
# COMPACT_ATOMS: atom_id res chain seq x y z
N MET A 1 -10.53 12.30 -41.26
CA MET A 1 -9.81 12.21 -39.97
C MET A 1 -10.26 13.41 -39.14
N ASP A 2 -11.32 13.18 -38.39
CA ASP A 2 -12.11 14.20 -37.72
C ASP A 2 -11.43 14.70 -36.46
N LYS A 3 -11.48 16.03 -36.30
CA LYS A 3 -11.04 16.74 -35.10
C LYS A 3 -12.03 16.46 -33.98
N PHE A 4 -11.64 15.67 -32.99
CA PHE A 4 -12.35 15.57 -31.71
C PHE A 4 -12.22 16.89 -30.93
N ASN A 5 -13.12 17.84 -31.17
CA ASN A 5 -13.29 19.00 -30.30
C ASN A 5 -14.26 18.65 -29.18
N CYS A 6 -13.79 18.72 -27.93
CA CYS A 6 -14.61 18.57 -26.73
C CYS A 6 -15.60 19.75 -26.59
N THR A 7 -16.90 19.48 -26.70
CA THR A 7 -18.02 20.45 -26.71
C THR A 7 -18.62 20.71 -25.33
N LYS A 8 -17.81 20.82 -24.27
CA LYS A 8 -18.33 21.29 -22.97
C LYS A 8 -18.60 22.80 -23.02
N HIS A 9 -19.71 23.16 -23.64
CA HIS A 9 -20.35 24.46 -23.51
C HIS A 9 -20.99 24.55 -22.12
N PHE A 10 -20.30 25.22 -21.20
CA PHE A 10 -20.93 25.74 -19.99
C PHE A 10 -21.75 26.97 -20.38
N SER A 11 -23.00 27.01 -19.90
CA SER A 11 -24.17 27.72 -20.45
C SER A 11 -24.81 27.04 -21.67
N LYS A 12 -25.63 26.01 -21.42
CA LYS A 12 -26.41 25.28 -22.45
C LYS A 12 -27.72 26.03 -22.74
N LYS A 13 -28.07 26.19 -24.02
CA LYS A 13 -29.32 26.86 -24.45
C LYS A 13 -30.56 26.11 -23.95
N TYR A 14 -31.67 26.83 -23.80
CA TYR A 14 -32.99 26.24 -23.54
C TYR A 14 -33.34 25.22 -24.63
N CYS A 15 -33.99 24.12 -24.23
CA CYS A 15 -34.44 23.06 -25.11
C CYS A 15 -35.82 22.58 -24.66
N ALA A 16 -36.85 22.77 -25.49
CA ALA A 16 -38.23 22.49 -25.09
C ALA A 16 -38.56 20.99 -25.02
N GLU A 17 -37.80 20.15 -25.73
CA GLU A 17 -38.06 18.72 -25.92
C GLU A 17 -36.74 17.92 -25.96
N ILE A 18 -36.83 16.59 -25.82
CA ILE A 18 -35.67 15.68 -25.96
C ILE A 18 -35.59 15.25 -27.43
N TYR A 19 -34.45 15.44 -28.08
CA TYR A 19 -34.21 14.95 -29.44
C TYR A 19 -32.74 14.60 -29.65
N PHE A 20 -32.44 13.82 -30.69
CA PHE A 20 -31.06 13.51 -31.10
C PHE A 20 -30.60 14.50 -32.16
N ASP A 21 -29.39 15.05 -32.01
CA ASP A 21 -28.82 15.92 -33.03
C ASP A 21 -28.35 15.15 -34.27
N GLN A 22 -27.91 15.88 -35.30
CA GLN A 22 -27.42 15.30 -36.56
C GLN A 22 -26.18 14.40 -36.39
N SER A 23 -25.52 14.44 -35.21
CA SER A 23 -24.36 13.60 -34.88
C SER A 23 -24.75 12.40 -34.00
N GLY A 24 -26.04 12.19 -33.73
CA GLY A 24 -26.57 11.09 -32.93
C GLY A 24 -26.48 11.30 -31.42
N PHE A 25 -26.19 12.51 -30.93
CA PHE A 25 -26.13 12.78 -29.50
C PHE A 25 -27.49 13.24 -28.94
N PRO A 26 -27.96 12.69 -27.79
CA PRO A 26 -29.21 13.10 -27.18
C PRO A 26 -29.09 14.50 -26.54
N ILE A 27 -29.92 15.43 -27.01
CA ILE A 27 -30.16 16.75 -26.42
C ILE A 27 -31.41 16.66 -25.55
N TYR A 28 -31.21 16.77 -24.23
CA TYR A 28 -32.30 16.68 -23.25
C TYR A 28 -33.10 17.98 -23.11
N LYS A 29 -34.41 17.87 -22.88
CA LYS A 29 -35.32 18.95 -22.48
C LYS A 29 -34.80 19.67 -21.23
N ARG A 30 -34.83 21.01 -21.24
CA ARG A 30 -34.33 21.88 -20.18
C ARG A 30 -35.34 22.98 -19.87
N ARG A 31 -35.46 23.39 -18.61
CA ARG A 31 -36.35 24.50 -18.20
C ARG A 31 -35.82 25.83 -18.73
N ASN A 32 -36.72 26.71 -19.17
CA ASN A 32 -36.33 28.07 -19.55
C ASN A 32 -36.15 28.91 -18.29
N THR A 33 -34.91 29.28 -17.96
CA THR A 33 -34.60 30.10 -16.79
C THR A 33 -34.47 31.58 -17.10
N GLY A 34 -34.58 32.00 -18.37
CA GLY A 34 -34.50 33.41 -18.79
C GLY A 34 -33.11 34.05 -18.74
N ILE A 35 -32.06 33.29 -18.38
CA ILE A 35 -30.68 33.80 -18.24
C ILE A 35 -29.90 33.56 -19.53
N THR A 36 -29.34 34.63 -20.12
CA THR A 36 -28.45 34.57 -21.29
C THR A 36 -27.12 35.27 -21.02
N GLU A 37 -25.99 34.62 -21.32
CA GLU A 37 -24.65 35.23 -21.21
C GLU A 37 -24.04 35.59 -22.59
N LYS A 38 -23.34 36.73 -22.66
CA LYS A 38 -22.54 37.15 -23.81
C LYS A 38 -21.12 36.56 -23.70
N LYS A 39 -20.70 35.80 -24.71
CA LYS A 39 -19.36 35.18 -24.76
C LYS A 39 -18.29 36.22 -25.16
N GLY A 40 -17.33 36.50 -24.29
CA GLY A 40 -16.16 37.33 -24.60
C GLY A 40 -15.15 36.64 -25.54
N LYS A 41 -14.24 37.42 -26.15
CA LYS A 41 -13.19 36.93 -27.07
C LYS A 41 -12.03 36.34 -26.25
N GLN A 42 -11.91 35.01 -26.19
CA GLN A 42 -10.85 34.30 -25.47
C GLN A 42 -9.64 34.05 -26.39
N ILE A 43 -8.46 34.54 -26.02
CA ILE A 43 -7.23 34.45 -26.84
C ILE A 43 -6.50 33.09 -26.67
N GLY A 44 -6.83 32.31 -25.64
CA GLY A 44 -6.27 30.97 -25.40
C GLY A 44 -6.20 30.67 -23.90
N ARG A 45 -5.89 29.43 -23.53
CA ARG A 45 -5.60 29.04 -22.13
C ARG A 45 -4.17 28.54 -22.04
N LEU A 46 -3.46 28.85 -20.95
CA LEU A 46 -2.18 28.19 -20.65
C LEU A 46 -2.42 26.68 -20.50
N LEU A 47 -1.76 25.88 -21.34
CA LEU A 47 -1.80 24.43 -21.32
C LEU A 47 -1.24 23.89 -20.00
N TYR A 48 -1.79 22.78 -19.47
CA TYR A 48 -1.22 22.04 -18.33
C TYR A 48 0.26 21.67 -18.56
N THR A 49 1.14 21.88 -17.58
CA THR A 49 2.58 21.60 -17.64
C THR A 49 2.99 20.92 -16.34
N HIS A 50 3.58 19.74 -16.44
CA HIS A 50 4.06 18.97 -15.29
C HIS A 50 5.38 19.56 -14.74
N HIS A 51 5.66 19.41 -13.44
CA HIS A 51 6.86 19.98 -12.78
C HIS A 51 8.19 19.43 -13.36
N SER A 52 8.16 18.23 -13.94
CA SER A 52 9.32 17.64 -14.64
C SER A 52 9.67 18.33 -15.97
N ALA A 53 8.83 19.26 -16.46
CA ALA A 53 9.07 20.01 -17.69
C ALA A 53 10.13 21.13 -17.54
N GLY A 54 10.75 21.27 -16.36
CA GLY A 54 11.88 22.18 -16.13
C GLY A 54 11.53 23.64 -16.39
N GLU A 55 12.32 24.33 -17.22
CA GLU A 55 12.16 25.77 -17.55
C GLU A 55 10.76 26.12 -18.08
N LEU A 56 10.07 25.21 -18.77
CA LEU A 56 8.69 25.43 -19.24
C LEU A 56 7.69 25.52 -18.09
N TRP A 57 7.90 24.75 -17.02
CA TRP A 57 7.07 24.81 -15.82
C TRP A 57 7.31 26.12 -15.05
N TYR A 58 8.57 26.53 -14.89
CA TYR A 58 8.93 27.80 -14.24
C TYR A 58 8.43 29.02 -15.03
N LEU A 59 8.52 28.99 -16.36
CA LEU A 59 7.95 30.02 -17.25
C LEU A 59 6.44 30.17 -17.00
N ARG A 60 5.71 29.06 -16.96
CA ARG A 60 4.28 29.10 -16.64
C ARG A 60 4.01 29.67 -15.26
N LEU A 61 4.79 29.24 -14.27
CA LEU A 61 4.62 29.69 -12.89
C LEU A 61 4.76 31.21 -12.79
N LEU A 62 5.76 31.78 -13.47
CA LEU A 62 5.92 33.24 -13.59
C LEU A 62 4.77 33.90 -14.35
N LEU A 63 4.37 33.37 -15.50
CA LEU A 63 3.24 33.92 -16.28
C LEU A 63 1.90 33.91 -15.53
N SER A 64 1.77 33.03 -14.53
CA SER A 64 0.57 32.94 -13.68
C SER A 64 0.59 33.93 -12.52
N ASN A 65 1.77 34.43 -12.12
CA ASN A 65 1.97 35.27 -10.93
C ASN A 65 2.41 36.72 -11.26
N VAL A 66 3.10 36.93 -12.38
CA VAL A 66 3.62 38.22 -12.82
C VAL A 66 2.64 38.87 -13.80
N ARG A 67 2.23 40.12 -13.51
CA ARG A 67 1.25 40.85 -14.33
C ARG A 67 1.94 41.70 -15.39
N GLY A 68 1.45 41.61 -16.63
CA GLY A 68 1.86 42.46 -17.75
C GLY A 68 3.33 42.35 -18.18
N PRO A 69 3.97 41.16 -18.22
CA PRO A 69 5.32 41.04 -18.78
C PRO A 69 5.31 41.45 -20.26
N THR A 70 6.30 42.26 -20.67
CA THR A 70 6.43 42.75 -22.04
C THR A 70 7.42 41.93 -22.88
N SER A 71 8.20 41.06 -22.23
CA SER A 71 9.16 40.14 -22.84
C SER A 71 9.58 39.02 -21.87
N PHE A 72 10.23 37.96 -22.36
CA PHE A 72 10.80 36.94 -21.48
C PHE A 72 11.90 37.47 -20.56
N ASP A 73 12.65 38.49 -20.98
CA ASP A 73 13.64 39.13 -20.12
C ASP A 73 13.00 40.02 -19.05
N SER A 74 11.88 40.67 -19.36
CA SER A 74 11.08 41.37 -18.34
C SER A 74 10.52 40.39 -17.30
N LEU A 75 10.15 39.18 -17.72
CA LEU A 75 9.61 38.13 -16.85
C LEU A 75 10.67 37.55 -15.91
N LYS A 76 11.94 37.54 -16.32
CA LYS A 76 13.08 37.14 -15.50
C LYS A 76 13.66 38.28 -14.66
N THR A 77 13.09 39.49 -14.72
CA THR A 77 13.58 40.65 -13.96
C THR A 77 12.72 40.86 -12.73
N ILE A 78 13.31 40.76 -11.54
CA ILE A 78 12.63 40.93 -10.25
C ILE A 78 13.39 42.00 -9.46
N ASN A 79 12.68 43.05 -9.02
CA ASN A 79 13.26 44.19 -8.30
C ASN A 79 14.48 44.82 -9.02
N GLY A 80 14.45 44.87 -10.36
CA GLY A 80 15.51 45.46 -11.18
C GLY A 80 16.71 44.55 -11.47
N VAL A 81 16.72 43.31 -10.97
CA VAL A 81 17.78 42.32 -11.25
C VAL A 81 17.27 41.30 -12.27
N GLN A 82 17.97 41.16 -13.40
CA GLN A 82 17.66 40.17 -14.43
C GLN A 82 18.34 38.83 -14.11
N TYR A 83 17.54 37.78 -13.99
CA TYR A 83 18.03 36.42 -13.72
C TYR A 83 18.26 35.63 -15.02
N ARG A 84 19.19 34.68 -14.96
CA ARG A 84 19.60 33.85 -16.13
C ARG A 84 18.53 32.84 -16.57
N SER A 85 17.75 32.30 -15.63
CA SER A 85 16.76 31.24 -15.86
C SER A 85 15.41 31.62 -15.23
N PHE A 86 14.33 31.01 -15.72
CA PHE A 86 13.01 31.18 -15.12
C PHE A 86 12.97 30.55 -13.72
N LYS A 87 13.72 29.48 -13.47
CA LYS A 87 13.87 28.89 -12.12
C LYS A 87 14.44 29.87 -11.11
N ASP A 88 15.54 30.55 -11.47
CA ASP A 88 16.21 31.50 -10.57
C ASP A 88 15.31 32.71 -10.29
N ALA A 89 14.55 33.17 -11.30
CA ALA A 89 13.54 34.19 -11.11
C ALA A 89 12.42 33.71 -10.16
N CYS A 90 11.84 32.52 -10.36
CA CYS A 90 10.84 31.95 -9.44
C CYS A 90 11.36 31.88 -7.99
N LYS A 91 12.62 31.50 -7.80
CA LYS A 91 13.26 31.45 -6.48
C LYS A 91 13.34 32.82 -5.84
N SER A 92 13.80 33.84 -6.58
CA SER A 92 13.88 35.21 -6.07
C SER A 92 12.51 35.84 -5.84
N TYR A 93 11.48 35.41 -6.56
CA TYR A 93 10.10 35.86 -6.37
C TYR A 93 9.45 35.22 -5.14
N GLY A 94 10.05 34.18 -4.55
CA GLY A 94 9.46 33.41 -3.45
C GLY A 94 8.33 32.47 -3.89
N LEU A 95 8.35 32.01 -5.15
CA LEU A 95 7.36 31.06 -5.69
C LEU A 95 7.79 29.59 -5.54
N LEU A 96 9.01 29.35 -5.05
CA LEU A 96 9.54 28.01 -4.82
C LEU A 96 9.69 27.82 -3.31
N ASP A 97 9.16 26.71 -2.80
CA ASP A 97 9.44 26.26 -1.43
C ASP A 97 10.96 26.01 -1.29
N ASP A 98 11.54 26.50 -0.20
CA ASP A 98 12.94 26.19 0.13
C ASP A 98 13.05 24.88 0.91
N ASP A 99 14.23 24.27 0.92
CA ASP A 99 14.46 23.01 1.62
C ASP A 99 14.79 23.24 3.12
N ASN A 100 14.58 24.45 3.66
CA ASN A 100 14.99 24.77 5.04
C ASN A 100 14.23 23.96 6.07
N GLU A 101 12.97 23.64 5.82
CA GLU A 101 12.16 22.76 6.67
C GLU A 101 12.81 21.38 6.80
N TRP A 102 13.26 20.80 5.69
CA TRP A 102 13.96 19.51 5.68
C TRP A 102 15.28 19.59 6.43
N HIS A 103 15.98 20.71 6.31
CA HIS A 103 17.21 20.92 7.06
C HIS A 103 16.94 21.01 8.56
N SER A 104 15.94 21.78 8.99
CA SER A 104 15.59 21.94 10.41
C SER A 104 15.15 20.62 11.02
N VAL A 105 14.27 19.88 10.34
CA VAL A 105 13.73 18.62 10.86
C VAL A 105 14.81 17.56 11.03
N ILE A 106 15.75 17.46 10.08
CA ILE A 106 16.89 16.53 10.22
C ILE A 106 17.81 16.97 11.38
N GLU A 107 18.07 18.27 11.53
CA GLU A 107 18.90 18.79 12.63
C GLU A 107 18.26 18.55 14.00
N ASP A 108 16.95 18.79 14.13
CA ASP A 108 16.20 18.56 15.36
C ASP A 108 16.16 17.07 15.70
N CYS A 109 15.95 16.19 14.71
CA CYS A 109 16.07 14.74 14.92
C CYS A 109 17.50 14.31 15.25
N ALA A 110 18.54 14.97 14.73
CA ALA A 110 19.93 14.64 15.04
C ALA A 110 20.33 14.94 16.49
N ARG A 111 19.60 15.80 17.21
CA ARG A 111 19.87 16.10 18.61
C ARG A 111 19.54 14.95 19.57
N SER A 112 18.61 14.08 19.20
CA SER A 112 18.08 13.04 20.11
C SER A 112 17.76 11.70 19.44
N GLY A 113 17.81 11.62 18.11
CA GLY A 113 17.50 10.43 17.33
C GLY A 113 18.72 9.57 17.04
N PHE A 114 18.49 8.27 16.84
CA PHE A 114 19.53 7.34 16.41
C PHE A 114 19.81 7.50 14.91
N PRO A 115 21.06 7.26 14.44
CA PRO A 115 21.40 7.36 13.02
C PRO A 115 20.48 6.57 12.09
N SER A 116 20.00 5.40 12.51
CA SER A 116 19.01 4.61 11.78
C SER A 116 17.69 5.34 11.56
N GLN A 117 17.16 6.02 12.57
CA GLN A 117 15.95 6.82 12.49
C GLN A 117 16.14 8.02 11.56
N ILE A 118 17.32 8.63 11.59
CA ILE A 118 17.68 9.76 10.71
C ILE A 118 17.77 9.29 9.25
N ARG A 119 18.27 8.07 8.98
CA ARG A 119 18.21 7.46 7.63
C ARG A 119 16.77 7.24 7.16
N HIS A 120 15.88 6.76 8.03
CA HIS A 120 14.45 6.61 7.70
C HIS A 120 13.77 7.93 7.40
N LEU A 121 14.03 8.97 8.22
CA LEU A 121 13.54 10.32 7.99
C LEU A 121 14.04 10.89 6.66
N PHE A 122 15.33 10.73 6.38
CA PHE A 122 15.91 11.16 5.10
C PHE A 122 15.24 10.45 3.92
N VAL A 123 15.05 9.14 3.98
CA VAL A 123 14.34 8.38 2.93
C VAL A 123 12.90 8.87 2.79
N HIS A 124 12.20 9.14 3.88
CA HIS A 124 10.86 9.70 3.83
C HIS A 124 10.83 11.03 3.08
N ILE A 125 11.72 11.97 3.44
CA ILE A 125 11.84 13.29 2.81
C ILE A 125 12.09 13.15 1.30
N ILE A 126 13.09 12.37 0.88
CA ILE A 126 13.46 12.30 -0.55
C ILE A 126 12.42 11.54 -1.40
N VAL A 127 11.58 10.71 -0.79
CA VAL A 127 10.56 9.92 -1.49
C VAL A 127 9.20 10.61 -1.52
N LYS A 128 8.83 11.29 -0.43
CA LYS A 128 7.48 11.84 -0.22
C LYS A 128 7.43 13.35 -0.37
N CYS A 129 8.54 14.05 -0.18
CA CYS A 129 8.61 15.50 -0.27
C CYS A 129 9.29 15.96 -1.56
N GLN A 130 9.01 17.20 -1.96
CA GLN A 130 9.65 17.83 -3.10
C GLN A 130 10.95 18.50 -2.66
N VAL A 131 12.05 17.76 -2.68
CA VAL A 131 13.39 18.29 -2.35
C VAL A 131 14.00 18.99 -3.57
N SER A 132 14.29 20.28 -3.43
CA SER A 132 14.81 21.13 -4.50
C SER A 132 16.30 20.91 -4.80
N ASP A 133 17.13 20.71 -3.78
CA ASP A 133 18.58 20.43 -3.87
C ASP A 133 18.98 19.26 -2.96
N LEU A 134 18.73 18.04 -3.48
CA LEU A 134 19.06 16.81 -2.78
C LEU A 134 20.56 16.66 -2.52
N LYS A 135 21.41 17.19 -3.40
CA LYS A 135 22.86 17.13 -3.24
C LYS A 135 23.31 17.94 -2.03
N PHE A 136 22.77 19.14 -1.86
CA PHE A 136 23.06 19.99 -0.70
C PHE A 136 22.51 19.39 0.59
N LEU A 137 21.28 18.88 0.56
CA LEU A 137 20.66 18.19 1.70
C LEU A 137 21.53 17.03 2.19
N TRP A 138 22.00 16.16 1.29
CA TRP A 138 22.90 15.06 1.61
C TRP A 138 24.23 15.55 2.18
N LYS A 139 24.89 16.49 1.49
CA LYS A 139 26.22 17.00 1.87
C LYS A 139 26.23 17.55 3.29
N LYS A 140 25.14 18.20 3.72
CA LYS A 140 25.02 18.77 5.06
C LYS A 140 24.82 17.71 6.14
N HIS A 141 24.04 16.66 5.86
CA HIS A 141 23.43 15.84 6.90
C HIS A 141 23.92 14.39 7.01
N TRP A 142 24.66 13.87 6.03
CA TRP A 142 25.08 12.45 6.02
C TRP A 142 25.84 12.01 7.28
N LYS A 143 26.54 12.94 7.95
CA LYS A 143 27.30 12.65 9.18
C LYS A 143 26.42 12.24 10.35
N HIS A 144 25.16 12.66 10.38
CA HIS A 144 24.21 12.22 11.40
C HIS A 144 23.74 10.77 11.18
N MET A 145 24.11 10.14 10.06
CA MET A 145 23.61 8.83 9.64
C MET A 145 24.65 7.70 9.71
N ILE A 146 25.84 7.92 10.29
CA ILE A 146 26.98 6.98 10.18
C ILE A 146 27.47 6.38 11.50
N ASP A 147 27.08 6.89 12.66
CA ASP A 147 27.71 6.49 13.92
C ASP A 147 27.51 5.00 14.24
N ASP A 148 26.32 4.46 13.97
CA ASP A 148 26.01 3.03 14.15
C ASP A 148 26.65 2.15 13.06
N VAL A 149 26.74 2.66 11.83
CA VAL A 149 27.41 1.99 10.70
C VAL A 149 28.88 1.74 11.00
N LEU A 150 29.56 2.72 11.60
CA LEU A 150 30.94 2.59 12.07
C LEU A 150 31.10 1.47 13.10
N LEU A 151 30.21 1.44 14.10
CA LEU A 151 30.23 0.43 15.16
C LEU A 151 29.99 -0.97 14.61
N GLN A 152 28.97 -1.15 13.77
CA GLN A 152 28.64 -2.43 13.15
C GLN A 152 29.80 -2.99 12.33
N ARG A 153 30.51 -2.13 11.58
CA ARG A 153 31.65 -2.55 10.76
C ARG A 153 32.85 -2.97 11.61
N ARG A 154 33.19 -2.21 12.66
CA ARG A 154 34.26 -2.58 13.61
C ARG A 154 33.99 -3.93 14.28
N ASN A 155 32.74 -4.22 14.60
CA ASN A 155 32.35 -5.50 15.19
C ASN A 155 32.43 -6.67 14.19
N THR A 156 32.21 -6.41 12.90
CA THR A 156 32.22 -7.45 11.85
C THR A 156 33.63 -7.77 11.34
N SER A 157 34.51 -6.77 11.26
CA SER A 157 35.89 -6.97 10.75
C SER A 157 36.88 -7.45 11.82
N GLY A 158 36.53 -7.39 13.10
CA GLY A 158 37.44 -7.73 14.21
C GLY A 158 38.58 -6.73 14.43
N GLU A 159 38.68 -5.70 13.60
CA GLU A 159 39.71 -4.65 13.69
C GLU A 159 39.11 -3.38 14.34
N GLN A 160 39.50 -3.13 15.60
CA GLN A 160 38.98 -1.99 16.37
C GLN A 160 39.55 -0.62 15.93
N HIS A 161 40.62 -0.60 15.13
CA HIS A 161 41.37 0.62 14.78
C HIS A 161 41.38 1.00 13.29
N THR A 162 40.50 0.42 12.46
CA THR A 162 40.41 0.80 11.05
C THR A 162 39.81 2.21 10.90
N ILE A 163 40.56 3.13 10.28
CA ILE A 163 40.10 4.48 9.93
C ILE A 163 39.51 4.44 8.52
N PHE A 164 38.24 4.80 8.38
CA PHE A 164 37.56 4.91 7.09
C PHE A 164 37.56 6.36 6.60
N SER A 165 37.72 6.56 5.30
CA SER A 165 37.58 7.87 4.68
C SER A 165 36.12 8.34 4.62
N ASP A 166 35.89 9.66 4.57
CA ASP A 166 34.54 10.25 4.40
C ASP A 166 33.78 9.69 3.19
N HIS A 167 34.49 9.34 2.11
CA HIS A 167 33.89 8.69 0.94
C HIS A 167 33.38 7.28 1.26
N GLN A 168 34.16 6.49 1.98
CA GLN A 168 33.75 5.14 2.38
C GLN A 168 32.59 5.19 3.38
N LEU A 169 32.60 6.14 4.33
CA LEU A 169 31.52 6.34 5.29
C LEU A 169 30.21 6.73 4.61
N GLN A 170 30.28 7.66 3.66
CA GLN A 170 29.12 7.99 2.83
C GLN A 170 28.60 6.78 2.07
N TYR A 171 29.48 5.96 1.48
CA TYR A 171 29.06 4.75 0.77
C TYR A 171 28.38 3.72 1.67
N PHE A 172 28.85 3.55 2.92
CA PHE A 172 28.17 2.68 3.86
C PHE A 172 26.80 3.21 4.29
N ALA A 173 26.68 4.52 4.57
CA ALA A 173 25.38 5.13 4.84
C ALA A 173 24.41 5.00 3.65
N LEU A 174 24.91 5.21 2.44
CA LEU A 174 24.14 5.06 1.21
C LEU A 174 23.71 3.61 0.95
N ALA A 175 24.51 2.62 1.36
CA ALA A 175 24.12 1.22 1.31
C ALA A 175 22.96 0.91 2.26
N GLU A 176 22.99 1.43 3.49
CA GLU A 176 21.85 1.30 4.43
C GLU A 176 20.60 2.03 3.92
N ILE A 177 20.77 3.22 3.33
CA ILE A 177 19.68 3.96 2.68
C ILE A 177 19.10 3.17 1.50
N ASP A 178 19.94 2.54 0.67
CA ASP A 178 19.48 1.72 -0.46
C ASP A 178 18.66 0.50 0.02
N LYS A 179 18.98 -0.10 1.18
CA LYS A 179 18.13 -1.14 1.79
C LYS A 179 16.74 -0.61 2.16
N ILE A 180 16.67 0.59 2.77
CA ILE A 180 15.39 1.22 3.11
C ILE A 180 14.61 1.56 1.83
N LEU A 181 15.28 2.09 0.80
CA LEU A 181 14.66 2.38 -0.51
C LEU A 181 14.13 1.12 -1.20
N LYS A 182 14.88 0.01 -1.15
CA LYS A 182 14.47 -1.28 -1.71
C LYS A 182 13.21 -1.81 -1.02
N SER A 183 13.07 -1.63 0.29
CA SER A 183 11.87 -2.05 1.05
C SER A 183 10.57 -1.40 0.55
N ILE A 184 10.67 -0.22 -0.05
CA ILE A 184 9.54 0.53 -0.64
C ILE A 184 9.52 0.48 -2.19
N GLY A 185 10.28 -0.45 -2.80
CA GLY A 185 10.31 -0.65 -4.25
C GLY A 185 11.04 0.43 -5.04
N ARG A 186 11.94 1.17 -4.40
CA ARG A 186 12.83 2.17 -5.04
C ARG A 186 14.29 1.73 -4.96
N SER A 187 15.15 2.43 -5.68
CA SER A 187 16.59 2.18 -5.64
C SER A 187 17.36 3.50 -5.59
N LEU A 188 18.52 3.49 -4.93
CA LEU A 188 19.44 4.62 -4.88
C LEU A 188 19.82 5.14 -6.27
N TYR A 189 19.88 4.26 -7.28
CA TYR A 189 20.16 4.64 -8.68
C TYR A 189 19.16 5.66 -9.26
N GLN A 190 17.95 5.74 -8.69
CA GLN A 190 16.94 6.73 -9.11
C GLN A 190 17.28 8.15 -8.63
N PHE A 191 18.14 8.30 -7.62
CA PHE A 191 18.50 9.56 -6.99
C PHE A 191 19.89 10.04 -7.45
N LYS A 192 20.02 10.40 -8.73
CA LYS A 192 21.31 10.74 -9.38
C LYS A 192 22.08 11.91 -8.75
N GLN A 193 21.43 12.73 -7.92
CA GLN A 193 22.08 13.83 -7.19
C GLN A 193 22.89 13.34 -5.97
N LEU A 194 22.63 12.11 -5.49
CA LEU A 194 23.39 11.47 -4.42
C LEU A 194 24.65 10.79 -4.98
N PRO A 195 25.72 10.67 -4.18
CA PRO A 195 26.86 9.84 -4.54
C PRO A 195 26.40 8.41 -4.84
N GLN A 196 26.99 7.78 -5.85
CA GLN A 196 26.67 6.42 -6.24
C GLN A 196 27.81 5.50 -5.77
N PRO A 197 27.59 4.69 -4.73
CA PRO A 197 28.61 3.76 -4.26
C PRO A 197 28.93 2.72 -5.35
N PRO A 198 30.17 2.20 -5.38
CA PRO A 198 30.49 1.05 -6.22
C PRO A 198 29.56 -0.13 -5.92
N PRO A 199 29.29 -1.01 -6.91
CA PRO A 199 28.47 -2.18 -6.70
C PRO A 199 28.91 -3.02 -5.50
N SER A 200 30.18 -3.10 -5.15
CA SER A 200 30.67 -3.83 -3.96
C SER A 200 30.11 -3.30 -2.62
N TYR A 201 29.73 -2.03 -2.53
CA TYR A 201 29.10 -1.44 -1.34
C TYR A 201 27.58 -1.67 -1.32
N LEU A 202 26.95 -1.70 -2.50
CA LEU A 202 25.51 -1.94 -2.69
C LEU A 202 25.18 -3.44 -2.72
N GLN A 203 26.16 -4.25 -3.12
CA GLN A 203 26.21 -5.71 -3.04
C GLN A 203 26.67 -6.12 -1.64
N THR A 204 25.91 -5.69 -0.64
CA THR A 204 25.71 -6.55 0.54
C THR A 204 24.73 -7.68 0.18
N GLY A 205 25.07 -8.39 -0.90
CA GLY A 205 25.18 -9.84 -0.94
C GLY A 205 23.93 -10.69 -1.00
N LEU A 206 22.73 -10.19 -0.71
CA LEU A 206 21.54 -11.03 -0.74
C LEU A 206 20.34 -10.21 -1.18
N ASN A 207 19.44 -10.84 -1.93
CA ASN A 207 18.09 -10.32 -2.11
C ASN A 207 17.46 -10.25 -0.72
N ASN A 208 17.32 -9.05 -0.14
CA ASN A 208 16.80 -8.89 1.23
C ASN A 208 15.42 -9.51 1.39
N LEU A 209 14.60 -9.56 0.32
CA LEU A 209 13.32 -10.27 0.36
C LEU A 209 13.53 -11.77 0.52
N VAL A 210 14.58 -12.35 -0.08
CA VAL A 210 14.95 -13.75 0.15
C VAL A 210 15.53 -13.92 1.56
N VAL A 211 16.39 -13.01 2.03
CA VAL A 211 16.95 -13.08 3.40
C VAL A 211 15.86 -13.01 4.45
N ASP A 212 14.93 -12.08 4.34
CA ASP A 212 13.80 -11.94 5.27
C ASP A 212 12.98 -13.24 5.32
N GLU A 213 12.92 -13.98 4.20
CA GLU A 213 12.17 -15.23 4.06
C GLU A 213 13.04 -16.49 4.27
N THR A 214 14.34 -16.37 4.55
CA THR A 214 15.25 -17.51 4.83
C THR A 214 16.13 -17.33 6.06
N SER A 215 16.05 -16.19 6.76
CA SER A 215 16.87 -15.85 7.93
C SER A 215 16.35 -16.44 9.24
N TYR A 216 15.44 -17.41 9.17
CA TYR A 216 14.89 -18.07 10.34
C TYR A 216 15.92 -19.01 10.97
N ASN A 217 15.89 -19.12 12.30
CA ASN A 217 16.67 -20.12 13.02
C ASN A 217 15.97 -21.48 12.87
N LEU A 218 16.61 -22.44 12.19
CA LEU A 218 16.02 -23.75 11.88
C LEU A 218 15.63 -24.55 13.13
N GLU A 219 16.45 -24.50 14.20
CA GLU A 219 16.13 -25.17 15.47
C GLU A 219 14.91 -24.54 16.14
N LYS A 220 14.78 -23.21 16.08
CA LYS A 220 13.61 -22.50 16.59
C LYS A 220 12.35 -22.82 15.77
N MET A 221 12.48 -22.92 14.45
CA MET A 221 11.38 -23.29 13.55
C MET A 221 10.91 -24.72 13.78
N GLU A 222 11.84 -25.66 14.01
CA GLU A 222 11.48 -27.04 14.36
C GLU A 222 10.70 -27.09 15.69
N VAL A 223 11.15 -26.36 16.71
CA VAL A 223 10.41 -26.25 17.98
C VAL A 223 9.03 -25.63 17.79
N GLU A 224 8.91 -24.61 16.93
CA GLU A 224 7.62 -23.98 16.63
C GLU A 224 6.70 -24.92 15.85
N PHE A 225 7.23 -25.67 14.89
CA PHE A 225 6.50 -26.73 14.18
C PHE A 225 5.97 -27.78 15.17
N GLN A 226 6.79 -28.28 16.09
CA GLN A 226 6.35 -29.26 17.10
C GLN A 226 5.22 -28.71 18.01
N LYS A 227 5.18 -27.41 18.25
CA LYS A 227 4.07 -26.76 19.00
C LYS A 227 2.80 -26.63 18.18
N VAL A 228 2.91 -26.29 16.89
CA VAL A 228 1.77 -26.02 16.01
C VAL A 228 1.21 -27.30 15.38
N PHE A 229 2.01 -28.36 15.24
CA PHE A 229 1.61 -29.63 14.63
C PHE A 229 0.40 -30.28 15.32
N PRO A 230 0.32 -30.38 16.67
CA PRO A 230 -0.87 -30.87 17.36
C PRO A 230 -2.12 -30.00 17.12
N LEU A 231 -1.94 -28.72 16.78
CA LEU A 231 -3.01 -27.76 16.51
C LEU A 231 -3.47 -27.76 15.04
N CYS A 232 -2.80 -28.50 14.15
CA CYS A 232 -3.22 -28.68 12.76
C CYS A 232 -4.69 -29.16 12.69
N MET A 233 -5.05 -30.06 13.62
CA MET A 233 -6.39 -30.60 13.83
C MET A 233 -7.36 -29.63 14.55
N LYS A 234 -7.02 -28.33 14.68
CA LYS A 234 -7.85 -27.30 15.34
C LYS A 234 -7.94 -25.98 14.54
N ASN A 235 -7.94 -26.04 13.20
CA ASN A 235 -8.00 -24.89 12.26
C ASN A 235 -6.66 -24.22 11.90
N ASN A 236 -5.52 -24.72 12.35
CA ASN A 236 -4.22 -24.07 12.07
C ASN A 236 -3.42 -24.73 10.95
N TYR A 237 -4.06 -25.44 10.01
CA TYR A 237 -3.38 -26.15 8.93
C TYR A 237 -2.47 -25.23 8.09
N LYS A 238 -2.88 -23.97 7.85
CA LYS A 238 -2.04 -22.97 7.16
C LYS A 238 -0.74 -22.72 7.92
N CYS A 239 -0.83 -22.43 9.22
CA CYS A 239 0.33 -22.22 10.08
C CYS A 239 1.20 -23.48 10.18
N THR A 240 0.60 -24.67 10.27
CA THR A 240 1.34 -25.94 10.29
C THR A 240 2.13 -26.14 9.00
N MET A 241 1.52 -25.89 7.84
CA MET A 241 2.19 -26.01 6.53
C MET A 241 3.33 -24.99 6.40
N MET A 242 3.13 -23.76 6.88
CA MET A 242 4.19 -22.74 6.92
C MET A 242 5.36 -23.20 7.78
N SER A 243 5.11 -23.53 9.05
CA SER A 243 6.16 -23.92 9.99
C SER A 243 6.93 -25.15 9.53
N TYR A 244 6.25 -26.13 8.94
CA TYR A 244 6.90 -27.32 8.38
C TYR A 244 7.86 -26.98 7.22
N ASN A 245 7.39 -26.20 6.24
CA ASN A 245 8.24 -25.83 5.10
C ASN A 245 9.40 -24.91 5.53
N GLN A 246 9.16 -24.02 6.49
CA GLN A 246 10.18 -23.16 7.06
C GLN A 246 11.24 -23.95 7.87
N SER A 247 10.86 -25.03 8.56
CA SER A 247 11.83 -25.90 9.26
C SER A 247 12.74 -26.66 8.28
N LEU A 248 12.29 -26.87 7.04
CA LEU A 248 13.10 -27.39 5.94
C LEU A 248 13.95 -26.31 5.23
N GLY A 249 13.89 -25.06 5.67
CA GLY A 249 14.60 -23.94 5.05
C GLY A 249 14.02 -23.48 3.71
N LEU A 250 12.76 -23.85 3.41
CA LEU A 250 12.07 -23.45 2.18
C LEU A 250 11.40 -22.08 2.32
N ILE A 251 11.29 -21.37 1.20
CA ILE A 251 10.60 -20.07 1.16
C ILE A 251 9.10 -20.30 1.02
N VAL A 252 8.35 -19.75 1.97
CA VAL A 252 6.88 -19.77 1.99
C VAL A 252 6.36 -18.35 1.92
N LEU A 253 5.46 -18.06 0.98
CA LEU A 253 4.81 -16.75 0.87
C LEU A 253 3.37 -16.81 1.39
N PRO A 254 3.11 -16.40 2.64
CA PRO A 254 1.76 -16.22 3.14
C PRO A 254 1.16 -14.92 2.58
N VAL A 255 0.08 -15.05 1.82
CA VAL A 255 -0.66 -13.94 1.23
C VAL A 255 -2.13 -14.04 1.52
N ALA A 256 -2.82 -12.90 1.62
CA ALA A 256 -4.28 -12.89 1.69
C ALA A 256 -4.88 -11.82 0.76
N SER A 257 -6.16 -11.95 0.43
CA SER A 257 -6.84 -10.94 -0.38
C SER A 257 -7.10 -9.64 0.39
N SER A 258 -7.30 -9.71 1.70
CA SER A 258 -7.52 -8.54 2.59
C SER A 258 -6.36 -8.32 3.57
N GLY A 259 -6.16 -7.07 4.00
CA GLY A 259 -5.11 -6.72 4.97
C GLY A 259 -5.33 -7.38 6.35
N ILE A 260 -6.58 -7.47 6.79
CA ILE A 260 -6.94 -8.09 8.08
C ILE A 260 -6.60 -9.59 8.04
N ALA A 261 -7.02 -10.31 6.99
CA ALA A 261 -6.69 -11.72 6.85
C ALA A 261 -5.18 -11.96 6.76
N ALA A 262 -4.42 -11.07 6.10
CA ALA A 262 -2.98 -11.17 6.03
C ALA A 262 -2.30 -11.10 7.41
N THR A 263 -2.83 -10.31 8.35
CA THR A 263 -2.27 -10.21 9.71
C THR A 263 -2.44 -11.46 10.56
N LEU A 264 -3.35 -12.37 10.17
CA LEU A 264 -3.58 -13.64 10.88
C LEU A 264 -2.49 -14.69 10.57
N MET A 265 -1.68 -14.47 9.53
CA MET A 265 -0.54 -15.32 9.19
C MET A 265 0.79 -14.62 9.56
N PRO A 266 1.72 -15.30 10.23
CA PRO A 266 3.06 -14.75 10.51
C PRO A 266 3.75 -14.29 9.22
N GLY A 267 4.18 -13.03 9.15
CA GLY A 267 4.80 -12.46 7.94
C GLY A 267 3.84 -12.25 6.76
N GLY A 268 2.53 -12.44 6.97
CA GLY A 268 1.51 -12.32 5.94
C GLY A 268 1.42 -10.92 5.31
N ARG A 269 1.18 -10.88 4.00
CA ARG A 269 0.95 -9.63 3.24
C ARG A 269 -0.29 -9.76 2.36
N THR A 270 -0.84 -8.64 1.91
CA THR A 270 -1.87 -8.71 0.87
C THR A 270 -1.26 -9.20 -0.45
N ALA A 271 -2.02 -9.99 -1.21
CA ALA A 271 -1.60 -10.46 -2.55
C ALA A 271 -1.24 -9.28 -3.47
N HIS A 272 -2.00 -8.18 -3.39
CA HIS A 272 -1.70 -6.91 -4.07
C HIS A 272 -0.31 -6.38 -3.74
N SER A 273 0.04 -6.32 -2.45
CA SER A 273 1.35 -5.81 -2.02
C SER A 273 2.50 -6.75 -2.38
N ARG A 274 2.28 -8.07 -2.21
CA ARG A 274 3.29 -9.11 -2.45
C ARG A 274 3.60 -9.29 -3.92
N PHE A 275 2.59 -9.32 -4.79
CA PHE A 275 2.75 -9.60 -6.23
C PHE A 275 2.61 -8.37 -7.12
N LYS A 276 2.44 -7.17 -6.55
CA LYS A 276 2.23 -5.92 -7.30
C LYS A 276 1.04 -6.01 -8.26
N ILE A 277 -0.03 -6.69 -7.82
CA ILE A 277 -1.30 -6.76 -8.54
C ILE A 277 -1.99 -5.39 -8.43
N PRO A 278 -2.40 -4.77 -9.55
CA PRO A 278 -3.18 -3.53 -9.54
C PRO A 278 -4.48 -3.70 -8.73
N ILE A 279 -4.88 -2.65 -7.99
CA ILE A 279 -6.14 -2.66 -7.22
C ILE A 279 -7.36 -2.55 -8.14
N VAL A 280 -7.23 -1.75 -9.20
CA VAL A 280 -8.24 -1.64 -10.27
C VAL A 280 -7.77 -2.51 -11.41
N LEU A 281 -8.58 -3.51 -11.76
CA LEU A 281 -8.30 -4.45 -12.84
C LEU A 281 -9.09 -4.06 -14.09
N ASP A 282 -8.46 -4.26 -15.24
CA ASP A 282 -9.06 -4.25 -16.58
C ASP A 282 -8.52 -5.45 -17.37
N ASP A 283 -9.07 -5.69 -18.57
CA ASP A 283 -8.68 -6.83 -19.43
C ASP A 283 -7.19 -6.82 -19.83
N CYS A 284 -6.49 -5.69 -19.67
CA CYS A 284 -5.08 -5.51 -20.00
C CYS A 284 -4.17 -5.47 -18.75
N SER A 285 -4.74 -5.63 -17.56
CA SER A 285 -4.01 -5.47 -16.31
C SER A 285 -3.01 -6.58 -16.11
N SER A 286 -1.81 -6.21 -15.69
CA SER A 286 -0.73 -7.14 -15.41
C SER A 286 0.00 -6.74 -14.13
N CYS A 287 0.64 -7.72 -13.48
CA CYS A 287 1.44 -7.46 -12.29
C CYS A 287 2.58 -6.50 -12.64
N SER A 288 2.73 -5.41 -11.89
CA SER A 288 3.78 -4.41 -12.10
C SER A 288 5.14 -4.88 -11.55
N ILE A 289 5.58 -6.07 -11.97
CA ILE A 289 6.85 -6.69 -11.59
C ILE A 289 7.84 -6.47 -12.73
N ARG A 290 8.94 -5.76 -12.45
CA ARG A 290 10.02 -5.58 -13.41
C ARG A 290 10.94 -6.81 -13.42
N HIS A 291 11.42 -7.23 -14.58
CA HIS A 291 12.31 -8.39 -14.71
C HIS A 291 13.61 -8.28 -13.89
N ASP A 292 14.10 -7.06 -13.67
CA ASP A 292 15.32 -6.75 -12.93
C ASP A 292 15.10 -6.53 -11.43
N SER A 293 13.92 -6.84 -10.91
CA SER A 293 13.57 -6.61 -9.50
C SER A 293 13.79 -7.83 -8.62
N ASP A 294 14.17 -7.58 -7.36
CA ASP A 294 14.41 -8.61 -6.34
C ASP A 294 13.19 -9.52 -6.09
N ILE A 295 11.97 -9.02 -6.28
CA ILE A 295 10.75 -9.82 -6.15
C ILE A 295 10.71 -10.99 -7.15
N VAL A 296 11.30 -10.86 -8.35
CA VAL A 296 11.34 -11.94 -9.34
C VAL A 296 12.16 -13.10 -8.81
N GLU A 297 13.31 -12.82 -8.21
CA GLU A 297 14.17 -13.85 -7.62
C GLU A 297 13.52 -14.49 -6.39
N LEU A 298 12.80 -13.72 -5.57
CA LEU A 298 12.00 -14.27 -4.47
C LEU A 298 10.95 -15.26 -5.00
N ILE A 299 10.17 -14.86 -6.01
CA ILE A 299 9.12 -15.70 -6.59
C ILE A 299 9.73 -16.97 -7.19
N LYS A 300 10.86 -16.87 -7.89
CA LYS A 300 11.56 -18.04 -8.47
C LYS A 300 12.05 -19.03 -7.42
N ARG A 301 12.42 -18.57 -6.23
CA ARG A 301 12.89 -19.41 -5.11
C ARG A 301 11.77 -19.87 -4.18
N THR A 302 10.54 -19.39 -4.38
CA THR A 302 9.40 -19.73 -3.53
C THR A 302 8.99 -21.18 -3.76
N SER A 303 8.92 -21.96 -2.69
CA SER A 303 8.50 -23.37 -2.73
C SER A 303 7.01 -23.53 -2.47
N LEU A 304 6.41 -22.60 -1.71
CA LEU A 304 4.99 -22.65 -1.34
C LEU A 304 4.39 -21.25 -1.27
N ILE A 305 3.23 -21.05 -1.91
CA ILE A 305 2.39 -19.86 -1.74
C ILE A 305 1.13 -20.31 -1.03
N ILE A 306 0.81 -19.67 0.09
CA ILE A 306 -0.46 -19.88 0.80
C ILE A 306 -1.29 -18.63 0.58
N TRP A 307 -2.40 -18.76 -0.14
CA TRP A 307 -3.30 -17.65 -0.43
C TRP A 307 -4.60 -17.79 0.36
N ASP A 308 -4.76 -16.97 1.39
CA ASP A 308 -5.97 -16.89 2.20
C ASP A 308 -7.02 -15.95 1.60
N GLU A 309 -8.29 -16.32 1.73
CA GLU A 309 -9.42 -15.56 1.18
C GLU A 309 -9.29 -15.26 -0.32
N ALA A 310 -8.65 -16.16 -1.09
CA ALA A 310 -8.52 -16.05 -2.53
C ALA A 310 -9.83 -15.65 -3.26
N PRO A 311 -11.03 -16.16 -2.89
CA PRO A 311 -12.28 -15.80 -3.57
C PRO A 311 -12.89 -14.43 -3.17
N MET A 312 -12.33 -13.68 -2.21
CA MET A 312 -12.95 -12.44 -1.68
C MET A 312 -12.74 -11.15 -2.52
N GLN A 313 -12.11 -11.17 -3.70
CA GLN A 313 -12.10 -9.98 -4.59
C GLN A 313 -13.51 -9.81 -5.25
N HIS A 314 -13.79 -8.73 -6.00
CA HIS A 314 -15.13 -8.55 -6.61
C HIS A 314 -15.50 -9.73 -7.54
N ARG A 315 -16.68 -10.34 -7.37
CA ARG A 315 -17.11 -11.61 -8.00
C ARG A 315 -16.80 -11.75 -9.51
N GLY A 316 -16.93 -10.68 -10.30
CA GLY A 316 -16.60 -10.70 -11.74
C GLY A 316 -15.09 -10.69 -12.04
N ASP A 317 -14.34 -9.85 -11.32
CA ASP A 317 -12.90 -9.72 -11.47
C ASP A 317 -12.14 -10.91 -10.84
N VAL A 318 -12.69 -11.50 -9.77
CA VAL A 318 -12.21 -12.75 -9.16
C VAL A 318 -12.22 -13.86 -10.17
N VAL A 319 -13.36 -14.14 -10.80
CA VAL A 319 -13.45 -15.27 -11.73
C VAL A 319 -12.54 -15.02 -12.94
N SER A 320 -12.51 -13.79 -13.46
CA SER A 320 -11.66 -13.42 -14.60
C SER A 320 -10.15 -13.49 -14.31
N ALA A 321 -9.72 -13.10 -13.10
CA ALA A 321 -8.31 -13.06 -12.71
C ALA A 321 -7.83 -14.28 -11.89
N CYS A 322 -8.74 -15.14 -11.43
CA CYS A 322 -8.40 -16.28 -10.57
C CYS A 322 -7.59 -17.33 -11.31
N ILE A 323 -6.77 -18.02 -10.52
CA ILE A 323 -6.07 -19.24 -10.94
C ILE A 323 -7.03 -20.28 -11.53
N THR A 324 -8.33 -20.23 -11.25
CA THR A 324 -9.38 -21.14 -11.76
C THR A 324 -9.63 -21.04 -13.27
N ASN A 325 -9.39 -19.88 -13.88
CA ASN A 325 -9.41 -19.70 -15.33
C ASN A 325 -8.02 -19.82 -15.97
N SER A 326 -6.98 -19.99 -15.16
CA SER A 326 -5.62 -20.24 -15.67
C SER A 326 -5.55 -21.65 -16.26
N PRO A 327 -4.78 -21.87 -17.35
CA PRO A 327 -4.40 -23.21 -17.78
C PRO A 327 -3.76 -24.06 -16.68
N LEU A 328 -3.18 -23.41 -15.65
CA LEU A 328 -2.64 -24.09 -14.47
C LEU A 328 -3.72 -24.75 -13.61
N TRP A 329 -4.97 -24.26 -13.64
CA TRP A 329 -6.08 -24.85 -12.86
C TRP A 329 -6.34 -26.30 -13.22
N LEU A 330 -6.16 -26.66 -14.50
CA LEU A 330 -6.36 -28.02 -14.99
C LEU A 330 -5.44 -29.02 -14.30
N ASN A 331 -4.32 -28.56 -13.74
CA ASN A 331 -3.37 -29.37 -13.00
C ASN A 331 -3.51 -29.22 -11.48
N SER A 332 -4.51 -28.46 -11.01
CA SER A 332 -4.76 -28.27 -9.58
C SER A 332 -5.48 -29.47 -8.98
N GLN A 333 -5.05 -29.88 -7.79
CA GLN A 333 -5.76 -30.88 -7.00
C GLN A 333 -6.62 -30.15 -5.97
N ILE A 334 -7.94 -30.34 -6.05
CA ILE A 334 -8.89 -29.76 -5.11
C ILE A 334 -8.99 -30.69 -3.90
N LEU A 335 -8.62 -30.19 -2.73
CA LEU A 335 -8.78 -30.87 -1.45
C LEU A 335 -9.90 -30.19 -0.68
N VAL A 336 -11.00 -30.91 -0.45
CA VAL A 336 -12.17 -30.40 0.26
C VAL A 336 -12.10 -30.80 1.73
N LEU A 337 -12.27 -29.84 2.63
CA LEU A 337 -12.37 -30.08 4.07
C LEU A 337 -13.85 -30.26 4.42
N PHE A 338 -14.20 -31.41 5.01
CA PHE A 338 -15.59 -31.77 5.32
C PHE A 338 -15.96 -31.59 6.79
N ARG A 339 -14.99 -31.32 7.66
CA ARG A 339 -15.20 -31.20 9.11
C ARG A 339 -15.17 -29.74 9.53
N ASN A 340 -16.24 -29.27 10.18
CA ASN A 340 -16.23 -27.97 10.84
C ASN A 340 -15.36 -28.07 12.09
N MET A 341 -14.24 -27.36 12.09
CA MET A 341 -13.23 -27.45 13.14
C MET A 341 -13.40 -26.34 14.19
N ARG A 342 -14.30 -25.38 14.00
CA ARG A 342 -14.59 -24.30 14.97
C ARG A 342 -15.50 -24.74 16.12
N LEU A 343 -16.32 -25.78 15.92
CA LEU A 343 -17.40 -26.17 16.84
C LEU A 343 -17.16 -27.48 17.61
N ASN A 344 -15.92 -27.99 17.66
CA ASN A 344 -15.61 -29.34 18.19
C ASN A 344 -15.23 -29.41 19.69
N GLN A 345 -15.74 -28.54 20.56
CA GLN A 345 -15.44 -28.60 22.00
C GLN A 345 -16.72 -28.38 22.83
N GLY A 346 -17.50 -29.45 22.99
CA GLY A 346 -18.54 -29.51 24.03
C GLY A 346 -17.98 -30.08 25.32
N GLN A 347 -18.47 -29.62 26.48
CA GLN A 347 -18.08 -30.10 27.80
C GLN A 347 -18.76 -31.42 28.18
N ASN A 348 -19.86 -31.75 27.51
CA ASN A 348 -20.66 -32.96 27.73
C ASN A 348 -21.31 -33.42 26.41
N ASP A 349 -21.84 -34.65 26.38
CA ASP A 349 -22.36 -35.29 25.16
C ASP A 349 -23.54 -34.53 24.52
N GLU A 350 -24.35 -33.86 25.34
CA GLU A 350 -25.51 -33.07 24.90
C GLU A 350 -25.07 -31.77 24.19
N GLU A 351 -24.07 -31.06 24.72
CA GLU A 351 -23.48 -29.89 24.07
C GLU A 351 -22.72 -30.27 22.79
N VAL A 352 -22.06 -31.43 22.78
CA VAL A 352 -21.41 -31.96 21.58
C VAL A 352 -22.44 -32.24 20.47
N GLU A 353 -23.59 -32.80 20.80
CA GLU A 353 -24.64 -33.10 19.82
C GLU A 353 -25.32 -31.83 19.29
N SER A 354 -25.62 -30.87 20.17
CA SER A 354 -26.14 -29.55 19.77
C SER A 354 -25.16 -28.78 18.86
N LEU A 355 -23.86 -28.82 19.19
CA LEU A 355 -22.81 -28.22 18.37
C LEU A 355 -22.67 -28.89 16.99
N LYS A 356 -22.92 -30.19 16.86
CA LYS A 356 -22.95 -30.87 15.55
C LYS A 356 -24.11 -30.36 14.69
N PHE A 357 -25.31 -30.28 15.26
CA PHE A 357 -26.48 -29.77 14.56
C PHE A 357 -26.26 -28.33 14.06
N PHE A 358 -25.74 -27.46 14.93
CA PHE A 358 -25.34 -26.10 14.54
C PHE A 358 -24.25 -26.09 13.47
N ALA A 359 -23.23 -26.95 13.58
CA ALA A 359 -22.15 -27.04 12.60
C ALA A 359 -22.62 -27.46 11.22
N GLU A 360 -23.54 -28.43 11.13
CA GLU A 360 -24.15 -28.88 9.88
C GLU A 360 -24.98 -27.79 9.24
N TRP A 361 -25.80 -27.08 10.03
CA TRP A 361 -26.58 -25.95 9.53
C TRP A 361 -25.70 -24.82 8.96
N VAL A 362 -24.62 -24.44 9.67
CA VAL A 362 -23.65 -23.45 9.18
C VAL A 362 -22.98 -23.91 7.87
N LEU A 363 -22.69 -25.21 7.72
CA LEU A 363 -22.15 -25.76 6.47
C LEU A 363 -23.16 -25.69 5.32
N GLN A 364 -24.44 -25.96 5.58
CA GLN A 364 -25.50 -25.84 4.57
C GLN A 364 -25.65 -24.39 4.09
N ILE A 365 -25.57 -23.40 5.00
CA ILE A 365 -25.56 -21.97 4.62
C ILE A 365 -24.36 -21.67 3.72
N GLY A 366 -23.15 -22.05 4.15
CA GLY A 366 -21.93 -21.79 3.39
C GLY A 366 -21.92 -22.43 1.99
N ASN A 367 -22.61 -23.55 1.83
CA ASN A 367 -22.77 -24.25 0.55
C ASN A 367 -23.96 -23.74 -0.29
N GLY A 368 -24.74 -22.76 0.18
CA GLY A 368 -25.93 -22.26 -0.50
C GLY A 368 -27.06 -23.31 -0.61
N GLN A 369 -27.13 -24.25 0.33
CA GLN A 369 -28.14 -25.30 0.35
C GLN A 369 -29.37 -24.93 1.21
N VAL A 370 -29.29 -23.84 1.97
CA VAL A 370 -30.42 -23.31 2.72
C VAL A 370 -31.26 -22.45 1.77
N VAL A 371 -32.54 -22.81 1.64
CA VAL A 371 -33.49 -22.08 0.82
C VAL A 371 -34.09 -20.96 1.65
N PRO A 372 -34.36 -19.77 1.06
CA PRO A 372 -35.08 -18.72 1.74
C PRO A 372 -36.43 -19.22 2.28
N PRO A 373 -36.89 -18.70 3.42
CA PRO A 373 -38.22 -19.03 3.94
C PRO A 373 -39.29 -18.73 2.88
N HIS A 374 -40.29 -19.60 2.81
CA HIS A 374 -41.47 -19.31 2.01
C HIS A 374 -42.57 -18.76 2.91
N ASP A 375 -42.91 -17.48 2.73
CA ASP A 375 -44.06 -16.84 3.35
C ASP A 375 -44.90 -16.18 2.25
N GLU A 376 -46.22 -16.28 2.32
CA GLU A 376 -47.13 -15.69 1.34
C GLU A 376 -47.22 -14.16 1.48
N TYR A 377 -46.78 -13.60 2.60
CA TYR A 377 -46.93 -12.18 2.96
C TYR A 377 -45.59 -11.43 3.03
N VAL A 378 -44.45 -12.14 2.99
CA VAL A 378 -43.10 -11.55 3.08
C VAL A 378 -42.28 -11.94 1.86
N LEU A 379 -41.77 -10.95 1.13
CA LEU A 379 -40.82 -11.17 0.05
C LEU A 379 -39.42 -11.26 0.65
N TYR A 380 -38.82 -12.44 0.52
CA TYR A 380 -37.44 -12.70 0.90
C TYR A 380 -36.51 -12.53 -0.31
N GLU A 381 -35.32 -11.97 -0.07
CA GLU A 381 -34.24 -11.91 -1.07
C GLU A 381 -33.55 -13.28 -1.20
N GLU A 382 -32.80 -13.51 -2.29
CA GLU A 382 -32.09 -14.78 -2.53
C GLU A 382 -31.11 -15.14 -1.41
N ASP A 383 -30.60 -14.15 -0.68
CA ASP A 383 -29.61 -14.30 0.39
C ASP A 383 -30.24 -14.41 1.80
N ASP A 384 -31.58 -14.37 1.92
CA ASP A 384 -32.26 -14.47 3.20
C ASP A 384 -32.23 -15.91 3.76
N ILE A 385 -31.97 -16.03 5.07
CA ILE A 385 -31.89 -17.32 5.76
C ILE A 385 -32.83 -17.38 6.96
N VAL A 386 -33.40 -18.55 7.23
CA VAL A 386 -34.09 -18.84 8.51
C VAL A 386 -33.07 -19.31 9.52
N ILE A 387 -32.96 -18.59 10.64
CA ILE A 387 -32.21 -19.07 11.82
C ILE A 387 -33.14 -19.97 12.64
N PRO A 388 -32.79 -21.25 12.88
CA PRO A 388 -33.55 -22.12 13.77
C PRO A 388 -33.76 -21.48 15.14
N LEU A 389 -34.99 -21.60 15.67
CA LEU A 389 -35.38 -21.05 16.97
C LEU A 389 -34.50 -21.58 18.11
N GLU A 390 -33.99 -22.79 17.96
CA GLU A 390 -33.07 -23.46 18.90
C GLU A 390 -31.71 -22.73 19.03
N PHE A 391 -31.33 -21.92 18.03
CA PHE A 391 -30.12 -21.07 18.09
C PHE A 391 -30.41 -19.65 18.56
N CYS A 392 -31.67 -19.31 18.75
CA CYS A 392 -32.10 -18.02 19.24
C CYS A 392 -32.33 -18.10 20.74
N ASP A 393 -31.87 -17.11 21.49
CA ASP A 393 -32.32 -16.89 22.86
C ASP A 393 -33.39 -15.78 22.84
N PRO A 394 -34.69 -16.14 22.76
CA PRO A 394 -35.76 -15.15 22.68
C PRO A 394 -36.04 -14.45 24.01
N GLU A 395 -35.47 -14.92 25.12
CA GLU A 395 -35.71 -14.37 26.46
C GLU A 395 -34.76 -13.20 26.78
N ILE A 396 -33.56 -13.21 26.20
CA ILE A 396 -32.59 -12.11 26.32
C ILE A 396 -32.83 -11.06 25.24
N LYS A 397 -33.23 -9.83 25.64
CA LYS A 397 -33.28 -8.68 24.72
C LYS A 397 -31.93 -8.49 24.02
N ASN A 398 -31.96 -8.42 22.68
CA ASN A 398 -30.80 -8.34 21.81
C ASN A 398 -29.79 -7.27 22.29
N SER A 399 -28.62 -7.70 22.75
CA SER A 399 -27.62 -6.82 23.38
C SER A 399 -26.91 -5.87 22.40
N VAL A 400 -27.07 -6.10 21.09
CA VAL A 400 -26.49 -5.26 20.03
C VAL A 400 -27.15 -3.87 19.99
N GLU A 401 -28.41 -3.74 20.42
CA GLU A 401 -29.09 -2.42 20.51
C GLU A 401 -28.54 -1.52 21.63
N LYS A 402 -27.66 -2.04 22.50
CA LYS A 402 -26.92 -1.25 23.51
C LYS A 402 -25.52 -0.82 23.06
N TYR A 403 -25.10 -1.16 21.84
CA TYR A 403 -23.85 -0.63 21.27
C TYR A 403 -24.07 0.83 20.83
N ASP A 404 -23.76 1.77 21.73
CA ASP A 404 -23.53 3.16 21.36
C ASP A 404 -22.15 3.24 20.66
N PRO A 405 -22.06 3.62 19.37
CA PRO A 405 -20.79 3.69 18.65
C PRO A 405 -19.78 4.70 19.25
N MET A 406 -20.20 5.52 20.22
CA MET A 406 -19.38 6.59 20.79
C MET A 406 -18.77 6.33 22.18
N ASP A 407 -19.07 5.22 22.85
CA ASP A 407 -18.54 4.99 24.22
C ASP A 407 -17.17 4.25 24.24
N LEU A 408 -16.13 4.93 23.74
CA LEU A 408 -14.73 4.52 23.86
C LEU A 408 -14.16 4.67 25.29
N SER A 409 -14.94 5.17 26.25
CA SER A 409 -14.45 5.46 27.61
C SER A 409 -14.21 4.20 28.45
N ARG A 410 -14.81 3.05 28.08
CA ARG A 410 -14.63 1.77 28.78
C ARG A 410 -13.31 1.05 28.48
N PHE A 411 -12.59 1.43 27.41
CA PHE A 411 -11.34 0.75 27.02
C PHE A 411 -10.09 1.22 27.79
N VAL A 412 -10.18 2.31 28.57
CA VAL A 412 -9.02 2.90 29.28
C VAL A 412 -8.84 2.35 30.71
N ILE A 413 -9.78 1.56 31.25
CA ILE A 413 -9.74 1.16 32.68
C ILE A 413 -8.93 -0.12 32.97
N LYS A 414 -8.38 -0.81 31.95
CA LYS A 414 -7.62 -2.07 32.16
C LYS A 414 -6.10 -1.99 31.88
N LEU A 415 -5.45 -0.93 32.35
CA LEU A 415 -3.99 -0.95 32.56
C LEU A 415 -3.67 -0.47 33.98
N GLN A 416 -3.71 -1.41 34.93
CA GLN A 416 -3.08 -1.24 36.24
C GLN A 416 -1.56 -1.15 36.05
N ILE A 417 -1.01 0.05 36.12
CA ILE A 417 0.42 0.28 36.33
C ILE A 417 0.65 0.29 37.85
N PRO A 418 1.43 -0.65 38.43
CA PRO A 418 1.81 -0.56 39.83
C PRO A 418 2.77 0.62 40.01
N GLN A 419 2.34 1.66 40.74
CA GLN A 419 3.26 2.65 41.28
C GLN A 419 4.16 1.97 42.31
N ILE A 420 5.40 1.71 41.92
CA ILE A 420 6.49 1.37 42.83
C ILE A 420 7.25 2.67 43.13
N LEU A 421 7.22 2.98 44.43
CA LEU A 421 8.16 3.74 45.26
C LEU A 421 8.01 5.27 45.41
N LYS A 422 7.78 5.62 46.69
CA LYS A 422 8.29 6.77 47.41
C LYS A 422 9.81 6.89 47.33
#